data_AF-F9R778-F1
#
_entry.id   AF-F9R778-F1
#
_cell.length_a   1.000
_cell.length_b   1.000
_cell.length_c   1.000
_cell.angle_alpha   90.00
_cell.angle_beta   90.00
_cell.angle_gamma   90.00
#
_symmetry.space_group_name_H-M   'P 1'
#
loop_
_entity.id
_entity.type
_entity.pdbx_description
1 polymer ?
#
loop_
_entity_poly.entity_id
_entity_poly.type
_entity_poly.pdbx_seq_one_letter_code
_entity_poly.pdbx_strand_id
1 'polypeptide(L)'
;MSFELHPQLAKDTTVLGHFPLCVALLHKDNTVPWVILVPQRNNLKELHHLPMHEQQQFLLESQAVSQALEATFQPDKLNLGALGNMVSQLHIHHIARFQTDAAWPGPIWGNTQGIFRDNEEQQQLHTRISNVLSLSSLFSKAK
;
A
#
# COMPACT_ATOMS: atom_id res chain seq x y z
N MET A 1 7.35 23.47 2.98
CA MET A 1 6.98 22.50 4.03
C MET A 1 7.47 21.13 3.57
N SER A 2 8.06 20.34 4.45
CA SER A 2 8.39 18.94 4.18
C SER A 2 7.11 18.10 4.09
N PHE A 3 7.17 16.97 3.38
CA PHE A 3 6.09 15.97 3.39
C PHE A 3 5.82 15.47 4.81
N GLU A 4 4.54 15.28 5.14
CA GLU A 4 4.07 14.66 6.37
C GLU A 4 2.98 13.64 6.05
N LEU A 5 3.09 12.43 6.61
CA LEU A 5 2.09 11.39 6.44
C LEU A 5 0.85 11.72 7.28
N HIS A 6 -0.34 11.59 6.69
CA HIS A 6 -1.59 11.88 7.38
C HIS A 6 -1.74 11.02 8.66
N PRO A 7 -2.16 11.59 9.80
CA PRO A 7 -2.21 10.88 11.09
C PRO A 7 -3.00 9.58 11.06
N GLN A 8 -4.12 9.54 10.31
CA GLN A 8 -4.91 8.32 10.15
C GLN A 8 -4.13 7.21 9.41
N LEU A 9 -3.41 7.56 8.33
CA LEU A 9 -2.57 6.58 7.62
C LEU A 9 -1.44 6.08 8.52
N ALA A 10 -0.82 6.98 9.31
CA ALA A 10 0.21 6.60 10.27
C ALA A 10 -0.33 5.66 11.37
N LYS A 11 -1.57 5.87 11.83
CA LYS A 11 -2.24 5.02 12.82
C LYS A 11 -2.52 3.62 12.27
N ASP A 12 -3.05 3.53 11.06
CA ASP A 12 -3.59 2.29 10.49
C ASP A 12 -2.55 1.43 9.77
N THR A 13 -1.31 1.93 9.64
CA THR A 13 -0.26 1.27 8.86
C THR A 13 1.07 1.16 9.59
N THR A 14 1.98 0.36 9.05
CA THR A 14 3.42 0.35 9.37
C THR A 14 4.22 0.66 8.10
N VAL A 15 5.31 1.41 8.21
CA VAL A 15 6.14 1.77 7.05
C VAL A 15 6.97 0.56 6.60
N LEU A 16 6.81 0.13 5.34
CA LEU A 16 7.65 -0.89 4.71
C LEU A 16 8.99 -0.30 4.24
N GLY A 17 8.93 0.90 3.66
CA GLY A 17 10.09 1.57 3.09
C GLY A 17 9.68 2.66 2.11
N HIS A 18 10.63 3.06 1.28
CA HIS A 18 10.53 4.23 0.42
C HIS A 18 10.93 3.87 -1.01
N PHE A 19 10.18 4.42 -1.95
CA PHE A 19 10.53 4.53 -3.35
C PHE A 19 10.96 5.98 -3.65
N PRO A 20 11.43 6.31 -4.88
CA PRO A 20 11.78 7.68 -5.23
C PRO A 20 10.64 8.70 -5.04
N LEU A 21 9.39 8.29 -5.31
CA LEU A 21 8.21 9.13 -5.14
C LEU A 21 7.41 8.75 -3.89
N CYS A 22 7.07 7.48 -3.68
CA CYS A 22 6.13 7.07 -2.64
C CYS A 22 6.81 6.52 -1.37
N VAL A 23 6.18 6.75 -0.22
CA VAL A 23 6.34 5.85 0.92
C VAL A 23 5.40 4.65 0.74
N ALA A 24 5.92 3.45 1.00
CA ALA A 24 5.16 2.21 0.99
C ALA A 24 4.77 1.83 2.41
N LEU A 25 3.48 1.58 2.62
CA LEU A 25 2.87 1.29 3.91
C LEU A 25 2.20 -0.08 3.86
N LEU A 26 2.28 -0.84 4.94
CA LEU A 26 1.51 -2.07 5.16
C LEU A 26 0.33 -1.76 6.08
N HIS A 27 -0.89 -1.93 5.58
CA HIS A 27 -2.11 -1.77 6.39
C HIS A 27 -2.15 -2.81 7.51
N LYS A 28 -2.72 -2.49 8.67
CA LYS A 28 -2.76 -3.38 9.85
C LYS A 28 -3.93 -4.37 9.85
N ASP A 29 -4.98 -4.11 9.08
CA ASP A 29 -6.14 -5.01 8.98
C ASP A 29 -5.73 -6.44 8.60
N ASN A 30 -6.29 -7.43 9.30
CA ASN A 30 -5.89 -8.83 9.19
C ASN A 30 -6.57 -9.61 8.06
N THR A 31 -7.46 -8.98 7.28
CA THR A 31 -8.25 -9.71 6.28
C THR A 31 -7.41 -10.17 5.10
N VAL A 32 -6.51 -9.32 4.60
CA VAL A 32 -5.71 -9.59 3.39
C VAL A 32 -4.37 -8.84 3.40
N PRO A 33 -3.35 -9.29 2.64
CA PRO A 33 -2.14 -8.51 2.38
C PRO A 33 -2.49 -7.23 1.61
N TRP A 34 -2.19 -6.08 2.22
CA TRP A 34 -2.63 -4.78 1.74
C TRP A 34 -1.51 -3.73 1.88
N VAL A 35 -0.94 -3.35 0.75
CA VAL A 35 0.08 -2.29 0.65
C VAL A 35 -0.56 -1.00 0.17
N ILE A 36 -0.14 0.14 0.72
CA ILE A 36 -0.61 1.47 0.32
C ILE A 36 0.61 2.29 -0.09
N LEU A 37 0.55 2.90 -1.28
CA LEU A 37 1.54 3.87 -1.73
C LEU A 37 1.03 5.28 -1.50
N VAL A 38 1.87 6.13 -0.90
CA VAL A 38 1.57 7.54 -0.66
C VAL A 38 2.67 8.39 -1.32
N PRO A 39 2.39 9.09 -2.43
CA PRO A 39 3.35 10.01 -3.04
C PRO A 39 3.80 11.08 -2.04
N GLN A 40 5.12 11.23 -1.86
CA GLN A 40 5.71 12.16 -0.89
C GLN A 40 5.73 13.60 -1.42
N ARG A 41 4.55 14.15 -1.68
CA ARG A 41 4.32 15.51 -2.15
C ARG A 41 3.16 16.11 -1.35
N ASN A 42 3.27 17.39 -1.05
CA ASN A 42 2.26 18.08 -0.23
C ASN A 42 0.99 18.35 -1.04
N ASN A 43 -0.15 18.40 -0.35
CA ASN A 43 -1.44 18.86 -0.89
C ASN A 43 -1.95 18.09 -2.12
N LEU A 44 -1.51 16.86 -2.33
CA LEU A 44 -2.08 15.97 -3.34
C LEU A 44 -3.34 15.29 -2.82
N LYS A 45 -4.37 15.26 -3.67
CA LYS A 45 -5.63 14.55 -3.43
C LYS A 45 -5.87 13.50 -4.50
N GLU A 46 -5.61 13.88 -5.76
CA GLU A 46 -5.79 13.02 -6.93
C GLU A 46 -4.45 12.72 -7.61
N LEU A 47 -4.37 11.56 -8.27
CA LEU A 47 -3.17 11.17 -9.02
C LEU A 47 -2.82 12.19 -10.11
N HIS A 48 -3.83 12.76 -10.77
CA HIS A 48 -3.63 13.74 -11.84
C HIS A 48 -3.15 15.12 -11.35
N HIS A 49 -3.05 15.34 -10.03
CA HIS A 49 -2.39 16.52 -9.47
C HIS A 49 -0.86 16.45 -9.61
N LEU A 50 -0.31 15.24 -9.79
CA LEU A 50 1.11 15.05 -10.12
C LEU A 50 1.39 15.45 -11.57
N PRO A 51 2.58 16.01 -11.86
CA PRO A 51 3.02 16.12 -13.25
C PRO A 51 3.18 14.73 -13.87
N MET A 52 2.99 14.62 -15.19
CA MET A 52 2.95 13.33 -15.89
C MET A 52 4.19 12.44 -15.65
N HIS A 53 5.38 13.02 -15.50
CA HIS A 53 6.60 12.25 -15.22
C HIS A 53 6.57 11.61 -13.82
N GLU A 54 5.97 12.26 -12.82
CA GLU A 54 5.79 11.67 -11.48
C GLU A 54 4.65 10.65 -11.49
N GLN A 55 3.60 10.84 -12.31
CA GLN A 55 2.61 9.79 -12.52
C GLN A 55 3.24 8.52 -13.14
N GLN A 56 4.15 8.68 -14.10
CA GLN A 56 4.92 7.56 -14.65
C GLN A 56 5.81 6.90 -13.60
N GLN A 57 6.48 7.69 -12.76
CA GLN A 57 7.25 7.17 -11.63
C GLN A 57 6.36 6.38 -10.66
N PHE A 58 5.18 6.90 -10.33
CA PHE A 58 4.18 6.16 -9.54
C PHE A 58 3.81 4.82 -10.18
N LEU A 59 3.62 4.76 -11.50
CA LEU A 59 3.30 3.50 -12.20
C LEU A 59 4.42 2.46 -12.06
N LEU A 60 5.69 2.88 -12.12
CA LEU A 60 6.83 1.97 -11.90
C LEU A 60 6.84 1.41 -10.47
N GLU A 61 6.55 2.25 -9.49
CA GLU A 61 6.50 1.86 -8.07
C GLU A 61 5.28 0.97 -7.77
N SER A 62 4.12 1.31 -8.33
CA SER A 62 2.89 0.52 -8.26
C SER A 62 3.05 -0.86 -8.90
N GLN A 63 3.77 -0.95 -10.03
CA GLN A 63 4.11 -2.22 -10.65
C GLN A 63 4.98 -3.07 -9.73
N ALA A 64 6.02 -2.50 -9.10
CA ALA A 64 6.90 -3.24 -8.20
C ALA A 64 6.13 -3.81 -6.99
N VAL A 65 5.20 -3.03 -6.43
CA VAL A 65 4.31 -3.52 -5.35
C VAL A 65 3.40 -4.64 -5.84
N SER A 66 2.74 -4.45 -6.98
CA SER A 66 1.84 -5.45 -7.57
C SER A 66 2.56 -6.77 -7.81
N GLN A 67 3.75 -6.73 -8.44
CA GLN A 67 4.58 -7.90 -8.72
C GLN A 67 5.06 -8.58 -7.44
N ALA A 68 5.47 -7.81 -6.42
CA ALA A 68 5.86 -8.37 -5.14
C ALA A 68 4.70 -9.08 -4.44
N LEU A 69 3.49 -8.49 -4.43
CA LEU A 69 2.30 -9.12 -3.85
C LEU A 69 1.95 -10.41 -4.61
N GLU A 70 1.98 -10.39 -5.94
CA GLU A 70 1.67 -11.56 -6.77
C GLU A 70 2.65 -12.70 -6.54
N ALA A 71 3.96 -12.42 -6.61
CA ALA A 71 5.00 -13.42 -6.37
C ALA A 71 4.99 -13.97 -4.94
N THR A 72 4.60 -13.15 -3.97
CA THR A 72 4.62 -13.52 -2.55
C THR A 72 3.41 -14.36 -2.16
N PHE A 73 2.21 -13.99 -2.62
CA PHE A 73 0.96 -14.53 -2.08
C PHE A 73 0.15 -15.33 -3.10
N GLN A 74 0.48 -15.27 -4.40
CA GLN A 74 -0.30 -15.91 -5.47
C GLN A 74 -1.81 -15.67 -5.34
N PRO A 75 -2.26 -14.40 -5.22
CA PRO A 75 -3.68 -14.10 -5.06
C PRO A 75 -4.47 -14.47 -6.32
N ASP A 76 -5.75 -14.77 -6.14
CA ASP A 76 -6.69 -14.95 -7.27
C ASP A 76 -6.83 -13.66 -8.09
N LYS A 77 -6.71 -12.50 -7.42
CA LYS A 77 -6.78 -11.19 -8.09
C LYS A 77 -6.06 -10.10 -7.28
N LEU A 78 -5.49 -9.11 -7.97
CA LEU A 78 -5.11 -7.84 -7.37
C LEU A 78 -6.22 -6.79 -7.51
N ASN A 79 -6.49 -6.04 -6.44
CA ASN A 79 -7.29 -4.82 -6.49
C ASN A 79 -6.38 -3.60 -6.30
N LEU A 80 -6.62 -2.57 -7.12
CA LEU A 80 -5.95 -1.28 -7.10
C LEU A 80 -7.01 -0.18 -6.96
N GLY A 81 -6.80 0.80 -6.09
CA GLY A 81 -7.75 1.90 -5.94
C GLY A 81 -7.18 3.15 -5.28
N ALA A 82 -7.50 4.31 -5.84
CA ALA A 82 -7.34 5.62 -5.20
C ALA A 82 -8.74 6.14 -4.88
N LEU A 83 -9.09 6.23 -3.59
CA LEU A 83 -10.42 6.63 -3.13
C LEU A 83 -10.37 7.98 -2.40
N GLY A 84 -9.90 7.99 -1.15
CA GLY A 84 -9.61 9.24 -0.45
C GLY A 84 -10.81 10.04 0.08
N ASN A 85 -12.02 9.48 0.12
CA ASN A 85 -13.23 10.20 0.57
C ASN A 85 -13.12 10.76 2.01
N MET A 86 -12.46 10.03 2.92
CA MET A 86 -12.29 10.44 4.33
C MET A 86 -10.89 11.01 4.62
N VAL A 87 -9.85 10.43 4.01
CA VAL A 87 -8.46 10.88 4.14
C VAL A 87 -8.05 11.49 2.81
N SER A 88 -8.01 12.82 2.75
CA SER A 88 -7.80 13.54 1.49
C SER A 88 -6.38 13.48 0.93
N GLN A 89 -5.38 13.12 1.75
CA GLN A 89 -4.01 12.93 1.24
C GLN A 89 -4.00 11.76 0.25
N LEU A 90 -3.51 11.99 -0.96
CA LEU A 90 -3.43 10.97 -2.01
C LEU A 90 -2.72 9.71 -1.51
N HIS A 91 -3.43 8.59 -1.57
CA HIS A 91 -2.91 7.26 -1.24
C HIS A 91 -3.58 6.22 -2.14
N ILE A 92 -2.81 5.22 -2.59
CA ILE A 92 -3.27 4.23 -3.55
C ILE A 92 -3.07 2.82 -2.98
N HIS A 93 -4.17 2.10 -2.88
CA HIS A 93 -4.24 0.76 -2.29
C HIS A 93 -3.86 -0.31 -3.31
N HIS A 94 -3.06 -1.28 -2.90
CA HIS A 94 -2.67 -2.49 -3.64
C HIS A 94 -2.98 -3.70 -2.76
N ILE A 95 -3.90 -4.55 -3.20
CA ILE A 95 -4.57 -5.53 -2.33
C ILE A 95 -4.56 -6.89 -3.00
N ALA A 96 -3.99 -7.88 -2.32
CA ALA A 96 -4.03 -9.28 -2.71
C ALA A 96 -5.38 -9.89 -2.28
N ARG A 97 -6.20 -10.33 -3.24
CA ARG A 97 -7.56 -10.87 -3.02
C ARG A 97 -7.61 -12.37 -3.27
N PHE A 98 -8.47 -13.05 -2.53
CA PHE A 98 -8.66 -14.49 -2.60
C PHE A 98 -10.16 -14.80 -2.64
N GLN A 99 -10.56 -15.84 -3.35
CA GLN A 99 -11.96 -16.29 -3.37
C GLN A 99 -12.47 -16.69 -1.99
N THR A 100 -11.56 -17.01 -1.07
CA THR A 100 -11.82 -17.36 0.32
C THR A 100 -11.74 -16.17 1.29
N ASP A 101 -11.38 -14.96 0.82
CA ASP A 101 -11.32 -13.80 1.70
C ASP A 101 -12.72 -13.31 2.11
N ALA A 102 -12.83 -12.71 3.30
CA ALA A 102 -14.11 -12.38 3.92
C ALA A 102 -14.98 -11.39 3.12
N ALA A 103 -14.38 -10.65 2.18
CA ALA A 103 -15.07 -9.64 1.40
C ALA A 103 -15.31 -10.07 -0.06
N TRP A 104 -14.84 -11.25 -0.49
CA TRP A 104 -15.00 -11.71 -1.88
C TRP A 104 -16.47 -12.01 -2.22
N PRO A 105 -16.97 -11.65 -3.43
CA PRO A 105 -16.30 -10.95 -4.54
C PRO A 105 -16.38 -9.41 -4.46
N GLY A 106 -16.90 -8.87 -3.36
CA GLY A 106 -17.04 -7.44 -3.14
C GLY A 106 -15.72 -6.72 -2.87
N PRO A 107 -15.77 -5.37 -2.78
CA PRO A 107 -14.62 -4.57 -2.39
C PRO A 107 -14.25 -4.81 -0.92
N ILE A 108 -12.97 -4.71 -0.56
CA ILE A 108 -12.53 -4.83 0.84
C ILE A 108 -12.96 -3.60 1.67
N TRP A 109 -13.05 -2.41 1.05
CA TRP A 109 -13.36 -1.16 1.74
C TRP A 109 -14.78 -1.19 2.33
N GLY A 110 -14.87 -1.12 3.66
CA GLY A 110 -16.13 -1.19 4.39
C GLY A 110 -16.67 -2.60 4.64
N ASN A 111 -15.96 -3.65 4.17
CA ASN A 111 -16.36 -5.05 4.30
C ASN A 111 -15.33 -5.90 5.06
N THR A 112 -14.49 -5.28 5.90
CA THR A 112 -13.62 -6.00 6.85
C THR A 112 -14.23 -6.00 8.25
N GLN A 113 -13.72 -6.86 9.13
CA GLN A 113 -14.10 -6.87 10.55
C GLN A 113 -13.45 -5.72 11.34
N GLY A 114 -12.54 -4.95 10.73
CA GLY A 114 -11.79 -3.89 11.40
C GLY A 114 -10.80 -4.39 12.46
N ILE A 115 -10.42 -5.68 12.38
CA ILE A 115 -9.49 -6.29 13.32
C ILE A 115 -8.07 -6.11 12.78
N PHE A 116 -7.20 -5.57 13.63
CA PHE A 116 -5.78 -5.48 13.30
C PHE A 116 -5.06 -6.79 13.60
N ARG A 117 -4.09 -7.14 12.75
CA ARG A 117 -3.11 -8.18 13.04
C ARG A 117 -2.42 -7.89 14.36
N ASP A 118 -2.01 -8.93 15.06
CA ASP A 118 -1.10 -8.75 16.18
C ASP A 118 0.29 -8.29 15.70
N ASN A 119 1.15 -7.91 16.64
CA ASN A 119 2.47 -7.38 16.32
C ASN A 119 3.39 -8.42 15.64
N GLU A 120 3.23 -9.70 15.96
CA GLU A 120 4.07 -10.76 15.41
C GLU A 120 3.70 -11.01 13.95
N GLU A 121 2.41 -11.23 13.68
CA GLU A 121 1.86 -11.38 12.33
C GLU A 121 2.17 -10.15 11.45
N GLN A 122 2.01 -8.95 12.02
CA GLN A 122 2.37 -7.70 11.34
C GLN A 122 3.85 -7.69 10.92
N GLN A 123 4.75 -8.05 11.84
CA GLN A 123 6.19 -8.03 11.61
C GLN A 123 6.64 -9.12 10.62
N GLN A 124 6.03 -10.30 10.69
CA GLN A 124 6.28 -11.39 9.74
C GLN A 124 5.88 -10.98 8.32
N LEU A 125 4.68 -10.41 8.16
CA LEU A 125 4.19 -9.95 6.86
C LEU A 125 5.00 -8.78 6.32
N HIS A 126 5.36 -7.83 7.20
CA HIS A 126 6.25 -6.72 6.88
C HIS A 126 7.59 -7.22 6.34
N THR A 127 8.24 -8.13 7.07
CA THR A 127 9.54 -8.70 6.68
C THR A 127 9.45 -9.42 5.33
N ARG A 128 8.40 -10.23 5.14
CA ARG A 128 8.18 -10.97 3.89
C ARG A 128 8.03 -10.03 2.69
N ILE A 129 7.15 -9.03 2.78
CA ILE A 129 6.90 -8.07 1.68
C ILE A 129 8.13 -7.19 1.43
N SER A 130 8.74 -6.64 2.49
CA SER A 130 9.90 -5.75 2.35
C SER A 130 11.11 -6.46 1.76
N ASN A 131 11.32 -7.76 2.05
CA ASN A 131 12.37 -8.57 1.43
C ASN A 131 12.18 -8.69 -0.08
N VAL A 132 10.97 -9.03 -0.54
CA VAL A 132 10.68 -9.17 -1.97
C VAL A 132 10.76 -7.82 -2.68
N LEU A 133 10.23 -6.75 -2.08
CA LEU A 133 10.35 -5.40 -2.63
C LEU A 133 11.80 -4.95 -2.78
N SER A 134 12.70 -5.37 -1.89
CA SER A 134 14.13 -5.02 -1.95
C SER A 134 14.89 -5.65 -3.11
N LEU A 135 14.25 -6.56 -3.86
CA LEU A 135 14.78 -7.03 -5.14
C LEU A 135 14.64 -5.97 -6.25
N SER A 136 13.73 -5.02 -6.09
CA SER A 136 13.62 -3.85 -6.96
C SER A 136 14.68 -2.81 -6.59
N SER A 137 15.43 -2.34 -7.57
CA SER A 137 16.40 -1.26 -7.39
C SER A 137 15.77 0.08 -7.02
N LEU A 138 14.43 0.21 -7.14
CA LEU A 138 13.70 1.41 -6.77
C LEU A 138 13.38 1.47 -5.27
N PHE A 139 13.43 0.34 -4.55
CA PHE A 139 12.93 0.27 -3.19
C PHE A 139 14.05 0.30 -2.15
N SER A 140 13.85 1.10 -1.09
CA SER A 140 14.70 1.14 0.09
C SER A 140 13.89 0.84 1.34
N LYS A 141 14.28 -0.19 2.11
CA LYS A 141 13.57 -0.55 3.35
C LYS A 141 13.56 0.61 4.35
N ALA A 142 12.51 0.67 5.16
CA ALA A 142 12.53 1.47 6.37
C ALA A 142 13.64 0.95 7.32
N LYS A 143 14.30 1.87 8.02
CA LYS A 143 15.28 1.53 9.06
C LYS A 143 14.59 0.99 10.30
#